data_AF-R6CWP8-F1
#
_entry.id   AF-R6CWP8-F1
#
_cell.length_a   1.000
_cell.length_b   1.000
_cell.length_c   1.000
_cell.angle_alpha   90.00
_cell.angle_beta   90.00
_cell.angle_gamma   90.00
#
_symmetry.space_group_name_H-M   'P 1'
#
loop_
_entity.id
_entity.type
_entity.pdbx_description
1 polymer ?
#
loop_
_entity_poly.entity_id
_entity_poly.type
_entity_poly.pdbx_seq_one_letter_code
_entity_poly.pdbx_strand_id
1 'polypeptide(L)' 'MIASTASPFKFTRSVMEAIDEKYAAMDDFALVDELSKLANVKVPNAIEEIRTAPVLHDRVCDKEEMKAVVKEFLHM' A
#
# COMPACT_ATOMS: atom_id res chain seq x y z
N MET A 1 -2.50 20.91 -18.19
CA MET A 1 -1.46 20.20 -17.40
C MET A 1 -2.16 19.09 -16.63
N ILE A 2 -1.59 17.88 -16.61
CA ILE A 2 -2.10 16.77 -15.78
C ILE A 2 -1.14 16.61 -14.61
N ALA A 3 -1.65 16.64 -13.38
CA ALA A 3 -0.85 16.47 -12.17
C ALA A 3 -0.85 14.99 -11.73
N SER A 4 0.31 14.34 -11.76
CA SER A 4 0.48 12.97 -11.27
C SER A 4 0.69 12.98 -9.76
N THR A 5 -0.40 12.90 -8.99
CA THR A 5 -0.41 13.09 -7.53
C THR A 5 0.08 11.87 -6.75
N ALA A 6 0.14 10.69 -7.38
CA ALA A 6 0.57 9.45 -6.76
C ALA A 6 1.37 8.59 -7.75
N SER A 7 2.26 7.76 -7.20
CA SER A 7 2.94 6.71 -7.96
C SER A 7 1.96 5.56 -8.25
N PRO A 8 2.01 4.95 -9.45
CA PRO A 8 1.21 3.76 -9.78
C PRO A 8 1.38 2.62 -8.77
N PHE A 9 2.57 2.50 -8.17
CA PHE A 9 2.86 1.49 -7.15
C PHE A 9 2.09 1.67 -5.83
N LYS A 10 1.43 2.81 -5.61
CA LYS A 10 0.51 3.00 -4.46
C LYS A 10 -0.87 2.37 -4.70
N PHE A 11 -1.21 2.08 -5.96
CA PHE A 11 -2.50 1.56 -6.38
C PHE A 11 -2.32 0.41 -7.38
N THR A 12 -1.35 -0.47 -7.11
CA THR A 12 -0.89 -1.50 -8.04
C THR A 12 -2.03 -2.37 -8.56
N ARG A 13 -2.93 -2.83 -7.69
CA ARG A 13 -4.09 -3.62 -8.08
C ARG A 13 -4.97 -2.91 -9.10
N SER A 14 -5.42 -1.71 -8.79
CA SER A 14 -6.27 -0.91 -9.69
C SER A 14 -5.59 -0.59 -11.02
N VAL A 15 -4.29 -0.33 -11.00
CA VAL A 15 -3.51 -0.07 -12.23
C VAL A 15 -3.40 -1.32 -13.08
N MET A 16 -3.05 -2.46 -12.48
CA MET A 16 -2.83 -3.72 -13.19
C MET A 16 -4.14 -4.29 -13.74
N GLU A 17 -5.21 -4.30 -12.95
CA GLU A 17 -6.55 -4.73 -13.40
C GLU A 17 -7.07 -3.86 -14.56
N ALA A 18 -6.78 -2.55 -14.56
CA ALA A 18 -7.14 -1.67 -15.67
C ALA A 18 -6.32 -1.92 -16.95
N ILE A 19 -5.14 -2.53 -16.83
CA ILE A 19 -4.32 -2.95 -17.98
C ILE A 19 -4.87 -4.26 -18.55
N ASP A 20 -5.16 -5.25 -17.70
CA ASP A 20 -5.66 -6.57 -18.11
C ASP A 20 -6.34 -7.28 -16.92
N GLU A 21 -7.54 -7.82 -17.13
CA GLU A 21 -8.31 -8.53 -16.10
C GLU A 21 -7.58 -9.76 -15.55
N LYS A 22 -6.64 -10.36 -16.30
CA LYS A 22 -5.87 -11.52 -15.83
C LYS A 22 -5.09 -11.26 -14.54
N TYR A 23 -4.76 -9.99 -14.28
CA TYR A 23 -4.01 -9.59 -13.10
C TYR A 23 -4.88 -9.57 -11.82
N ALA A 24 -6.21 -9.55 -11.93
CA ALA A 24 -7.11 -9.52 -10.76
C ALA A 24 -6.92 -10.72 -9.81
N ALA A 25 -6.49 -11.87 -10.36
CA ALA A 25 -6.27 -13.09 -9.61
C ALA A 25 -4.89 -13.15 -8.90
N MET A 26 -4.03 -12.14 -9.09
CA MET A 26 -2.69 -12.13 -8.49
C MET A 26 -2.68 -11.47 -7.10
N ASP A 27 -1.71 -11.91 -6.30
CA ASP A 27 -1.40 -11.30 -5.00
C ASP A 27 -0.79 -9.89 -5.18
N ASP A 28 -1.02 -9.00 -4.21
CA ASP A 28 -0.61 -7.60 -4.28
C ASP A 28 0.91 -7.44 -4.49
N PHE A 29 1.73 -8.28 -3.87
CA PHE A 29 3.19 -8.20 -4.03
C PHE A 29 3.64 -8.75 -5.40
N ALA A 30 2.98 -9.79 -5.90
CA ALA A 30 3.24 -10.28 -7.26
C ALA A 30 2.85 -9.24 -8.32
N LEU A 31 1.76 -8.50 -8.07
CA LEU A 31 1.35 -7.38 -8.92
C LEU A 31 2.38 -6.25 -8.96
N VAL A 32 3.06 -5.96 -7.84
CA VAL A 32 4.12 -4.95 -7.79
C VAL A 32 5.29 -5.36 -8.68
N ASP A 33 5.65 -6.64 -8.67
CA ASP A 33 6.73 -7.18 -9.49
C ASP A 33 6.37 -7.16 -10.98
N GLU A 34 5.13 -7.49 -11.33
CA GLU A 34 4.64 -7.38 -12.71
C GLU A 34 4.55 -5.92 -13.18
N LEU A 35 4.10 -4.99 -12.33
CA LEU A 35 4.07 -3.57 -12.66
C LEU A 35 5.48 -3.03 -12.94
N SER A 36 6.46 -3.43 -12.14
CA SER A 36 7.88 -3.09 -12.32
C SER A 36 8.41 -3.56 -13.69
N LYS A 37 8.07 -4.81 -14.08
CA LYS A 37 8.41 -5.37 -15.40
C LYS A 37 7.75 -4.60 -16.54
N LEU A 38 6.45 -4.32 -16.44
CA LEU A 38 5.68 -3.62 -17.47
C LEU A 38 6.11 -2.17 -17.64
N ALA A 39 6.34 -1.46 -16.53
CA ALA A 39 6.75 -0.06 -16.54
C ALA A 39 8.23 0.11 -16.86
N ASN A 40 9.03 -0.97 -16.78
CA ASN A 40 10.49 -0.93 -16.86
C ASN A 40 11.10 0.05 -15.83
N VAL A 41 10.54 0.05 -14.62
CA VAL A 41 10.95 0.91 -13.51
C VAL A 41 11.10 0.04 -12.27
N LYS A 42 12.21 0.22 -11.54
CA LYS A 42 12.47 -0.52 -10.30
C LYS A 42 11.38 -0.26 -9.26
N VAL A 43 11.06 -1.28 -8.47
CA VAL A 43 10.20 -1.14 -7.30
C VAL A 43 10.82 -0.12 -6.33
N PRO A 44 10.05 0.88 -5.86
CA PRO A 44 10.53 1.83 -4.87
C PRO A 44 10.97 1.14 -3.57
N ASN A 45 12.10 1.55 -2.99
CA ASN A 45 12.65 0.93 -1.76
C ASN A 45 11.64 0.85 -0.60
N ALA A 46 10.78 1.85 -0.44
CA ALA A 46 9.75 1.84 0.61
C ALA A 46 8.77 0.65 0.49
N ILE A 47 8.54 0.14 -0.73
CA ILE A 47 7.69 -1.02 -0.98
C ILE A 47 8.49 -2.33 -0.80
N GLU A 48 9.78 -2.33 -1.12
CA GLU A 48 10.65 -3.46 -0.81
C GLU A 48 10.76 -3.68 0.70
N GLU A 49 10.96 -2.60 1.46
CA GLU A 49 11.08 -2.66 2.93
C GLU A 49 9.79 -3.14 3.60
N ILE A 50 8.61 -2.72 3.11
CA ILE A 50 7.33 -3.08 3.75
C ILE A 50 6.95 -4.55 3.56
N ARG A 51 7.51 -5.26 2.56
CA ARG A 51 7.25 -6.71 2.34
C ARG A 51 7.58 -7.56 3.56
N THR A 52 8.60 -7.16 4.31
CA THR A 52 9.10 -7.90 5.47
C THR A 52 8.98 -7.13 6.77
N ALA A 53 8.48 -5.89 6.73
CA ALA A 53 8.35 -5.05 7.91
C ALA A 53 7.29 -5.63 8.87
N PRO A 54 7.56 -5.66 10.18
CA PRO A 54 6.54 -6.04 11.15
C PRO A 54 5.44 -4.99 11.22
N VAL A 55 4.20 -5.44 11.44
CA VAL A 55 3.09 -4.55 11.74
C VAL A 55 3.30 -3.97 13.14
N LEU A 56 3.51 -2.65 13.23
CA LEU A 56 3.72 -1.95 14.51
C LEU A 56 2.43 -1.41 15.13
N HIS A 57 1.37 -1.29 14.33
CA HIS A 57 0.10 -0.70 14.72
C HIS A 57 -1.04 -1.68 14.40
N ASP A 58 -1.43 -2.46 15.40
CA ASP A 58 -2.47 -3.48 15.32
C ASP A 58 -3.70 -3.16 16.19
N ARG A 59 -3.66 -2.06 16.95
CA ARG A 59 -4.75 -1.63 17.81
C ARG A 59 -5.95 -1.13 16.99
N VAL A 60 -7.11 -1.72 17.24
CA VAL A 60 -8.41 -1.32 16.70
C VAL A 60 -9.24 -0.70 17.83
N CYS A 61 -9.93 0.40 17.55
CA CYS A 61 -10.83 1.06 18.51
C CYS A 61 -12.05 1.62 17.81
N ASP A 62 -13.15 1.76 18.56
CA ASP A 62 -14.34 2.41 18.03
C ASP A 62 -14.14 3.91 17.87
N LYS A 63 -15.00 4.54 17.06
CA LYS A 63 -14.94 5.97 16.76
C LYS A 63 -15.02 6.81 18.03
N GLU A 64 -15.86 6.39 18.97
CA GLU A 64 -16.09 7.05 20.25
C GLU A 64 -14.86 6.95 21.18
N GLU A 65 -14.00 5.96 20.96
CA GLU A 65 -12.83 5.65 21.80
C GLU A 65 -11.53 6.28 21.31
N MET A 66 -11.50 6.83 20.08
CA MET A 66 -10.29 7.38 19.45
C MET A 66 -9.53 8.34 20.37
N LYS A 67 -10.24 9.21 21.10
CA LYS A 67 -9.61 10.17 22.04
C LYS A 67 -8.90 9.46 23.20
N ALA A 68 -9.49 8.41 23.75
CA ALA A 68 -8.90 7.66 24.84
C ALA A 68 -7.66 6.90 24.35
N VAL A 69 -7.77 6.23 23.20
CA VAL A 69 -6.66 5.48 22.61
C VAL A 69 -5.46 6.38 22.27
N VAL A 70 -5.70 7.58 21.74
CA VAL A 70 -4.62 8.55 21.50
C VAL A 70 -3.94 8.96 22.80
N LYS A 71 -4.69 9.16 23.89
CA LYS A 71 -4.10 9.46 25.20
C LYS A 71 -3.23 8.31 25.72
N GLU A 72 -3.66 7.07 25.55
CA GLU A 72 -2.87 5.91 25.93
C GLU A 72 -1.53 5.85 25.19
N PHE A 73 -1.52 6.13 23.88
CA PHE A 73 -0.27 6.21 23.10
C PHE A 73 0.67 7.34 23.56
N LEU A 74 0.11 8.41 24.12
CA LEU A 74 0.86 9.56 24.64
C LEU A 74 1.22 9.41 26.12
N HIS A 75 0.85 8.30 26.77
CA HIS A 75 1.01 8.07 28.22
C HIS A 75 0.35 9.17 29.08
N MET A 76 -0.85 9.60 28.69
CA MET A 76 -1.63 10.67 29.32
C MET A 76 -2.87 10.19 30.07
#